data_AF-A0A6J1WFW9-F1
#
_entry.id   AF-A0A6J1WFW9-F1
#
_cell.length_a   1.000
_cell.length_b   1.000
_cell.length_c   1.000
_cell.angle_alpha   90.00
_cell.angle_beta   90.00
_cell.angle_gamma   90.00
#
_symmetry.space_group_name_H-M   'P 1'
#
loop_
_entity.id
_entity.type
_entity.pdbx_description
1 polymer ?
#
loop_
_entity_poly.entity_id
_entity_poly.type
_entity_poly.pdbx_seq_one_letter_code
_entity_poly.pdbx_strand_id
1 'polypeptide(L)'
;ILQTGQEINEVDNSGFMTNAPTIFAGNLGNNKYMVQVTTTAIRLINNGALLQTLQLEWTGACGAAADPYVCVLSTCGRALVLALREFRAKDGMTARLAPTRQGVSARPPLVRAAPYRDLSGLFTAGLAAPQVKGEFTGKKGKDVKAEGFKPGAVYELNDEDELLYGGDQTPASMAS
;
A
#
# COMPACT_ATOMS: atom_id res chain seq x y z
N ILE A 1 -14.03 -7.70 -25.22
CA ILE A 1 -14.17 -6.73 -24.10
C ILE A 1 -15.65 -6.47 -23.94
N LEU A 2 -16.19 -6.44 -22.72
CA LEU A 2 -17.63 -6.32 -22.51
C LEU A 2 -17.97 -4.95 -21.92
N GLN A 3 -18.91 -4.24 -22.54
CA GLN A 3 -19.54 -3.08 -21.94
C GLN A 3 -20.74 -3.54 -21.13
N THR A 4 -20.77 -3.13 -19.87
CA THR A 4 -21.88 -3.35 -18.96
C THR A 4 -22.84 -2.18 -18.99
N GLY A 5 -24.14 -2.45 -18.88
CA GLY A 5 -25.20 -1.44 -18.81
C GLY A 5 -26.52 -2.12 -18.44
N GLN A 6 -27.61 -1.73 -19.09
CA GLN A 6 -28.86 -2.50 -19.02
C GLN A 6 -28.69 -3.92 -19.61
N GLU A 7 -27.83 -4.04 -20.62
CA GLU A 7 -27.43 -5.30 -21.24
C GLU A 7 -25.91 -5.36 -21.34
N ILE A 8 -25.37 -6.57 -21.46
CA ILE A 8 -23.94 -6.81 -21.64
C ILE A 8 -23.68 -7.02 -23.13
N ASN A 9 -22.86 -6.14 -23.72
CA ASN A 9 -22.52 -6.20 -25.13
C ASN A 9 -21.00 -6.26 -25.32
N GLU A 10 -20.57 -6.94 -26.38
CA GLU A 10 -19.18 -6.90 -26.80
C GLU A 10 -18.84 -5.56 -27.47
N VAL A 11 -17.64 -5.06 -27.19
CA VAL A 11 -17.12 -3.81 -27.78
C VAL A 11 -15.82 -4.08 -28.51
N ASP A 12 -15.84 -3.85 -29.82
CA ASP A 12 -14.68 -4.02 -30.69
C ASP A 12 -13.69 -2.84 -30.57
N ASN A 13 -14.19 -1.61 -30.42
CA ASN A 13 -13.39 -0.38 -30.42
C ASN A 13 -13.17 0.20 -29.02
N SER A 14 -12.69 -0.62 -28.08
CA SER A 14 -12.62 -0.28 -26.65
C SER A 14 -11.30 0.35 -26.18
N GLY A 15 -10.31 0.53 -27.06
CA GLY A 15 -8.96 1.01 -26.72
C GLY A 15 -8.08 -0.03 -26.01
N PHE A 16 -8.66 -1.13 -25.53
CA PHE A 16 -7.96 -2.28 -24.97
C PHE A 16 -7.22 -3.08 -26.05
N MET A 17 -6.18 -3.78 -25.62
CA MET A 17 -5.42 -4.72 -26.42
C MET A 17 -6.04 -6.11 -26.27
N THR A 18 -6.46 -6.72 -27.38
CA THR A 18 -7.06 -8.06 -27.41
C THR A 18 -6.17 -9.11 -28.05
N ASN A 19 -5.08 -8.71 -28.69
CA ASN A 19 -4.11 -9.59 -29.35
C ASN A 19 -3.01 -10.14 -28.42
N ALA A 20 -3.01 -9.77 -27.14
CA ALA A 20 -2.08 -10.27 -26.14
C ALA A 20 -2.80 -10.56 -24.82
N PRO A 21 -2.37 -11.57 -24.03
CA PRO A 21 -2.96 -11.88 -22.74
C PRO A 21 -2.90 -10.69 -21.78
N THR A 22 -4.03 -10.37 -21.15
CA THR A 22 -4.10 -9.36 -20.09
C THR A 22 -3.71 -10.00 -18.77
N ILE A 23 -2.67 -9.48 -18.11
CA ILE A 23 -2.19 -9.95 -16.80
C ILE A 23 -2.72 -9.11 -15.64
N PHE A 24 -3.16 -7.87 -15.92
CA PHE A 24 -3.81 -7.00 -14.95
C PHE A 24 -4.71 -5.98 -15.66
N ALA A 25 -5.88 -5.72 -15.09
CA ALA A 25 -6.76 -4.63 -15.50
C ALA A 25 -7.31 -3.97 -14.23
N GLY A 26 -7.33 -2.63 -14.18
CA GLY A 26 -7.78 -1.90 -13.01
C GLY A 26 -7.94 -0.42 -13.26
N ASN A 27 -8.25 0.31 -12.20
CA ASN A 27 -8.53 1.75 -12.25
C ASN A 27 -7.41 2.57 -11.59
N LEU A 28 -7.24 3.81 -12.04
CA LEU A 28 -6.34 4.81 -11.48
C LEU A 28 -6.99 6.20 -11.50
N GLY A 29 -6.46 7.11 -10.69
CA GLY A 29 -6.91 8.50 -10.60
C GLY A 29 -8.35 8.61 -10.09
N ASN A 30 -8.66 7.91 -8.99
CA ASN A 30 -10.01 7.84 -8.43
C ASN A 30 -11.07 7.37 -9.45
N ASN A 31 -10.80 6.24 -10.11
CA ASN A 31 -11.66 5.63 -11.14
C ASN A 31 -11.89 6.45 -12.43
N LYS A 32 -11.14 7.53 -12.65
CA LYS A 32 -11.22 8.29 -13.91
C LYS A 32 -10.55 7.58 -15.09
N TYR A 33 -9.49 6.82 -14.82
CA TYR A 33 -8.70 6.15 -15.85
C TYR A 33 -8.70 4.66 -15.63
N MET A 34 -8.65 3.92 -16.74
CA MET A 34 -8.43 2.48 -16.75
C MET A 34 -6.99 2.20 -17.18
N VAL A 35 -6.38 1.19 -16.54
CA VAL A 35 -5.09 0.66 -16.94
C VAL A 35 -5.24 -0.80 -17.32
N GLN A 36 -4.66 -1.17 -18.45
CA GLN A 36 -4.52 -2.56 -18.88
C GLN A 36 -3.04 -2.88 -18.96
N VAL A 37 -2.62 -3.97 -18.34
CA VAL A 37 -1.28 -4.53 -18.46
C VAL A 37 -1.41 -5.86 -19.15
N THR A 38 -0.74 -6.00 -20.29
CA THR A 38 -0.58 -7.28 -20.99
C THR A 38 0.82 -7.84 -20.75
N THR A 39 1.11 -9.01 -21.32
CA THR A 39 2.45 -9.58 -21.30
C THR A 39 3.49 -8.73 -22.04
N THR A 40 3.06 -7.81 -22.92
CA THR A 40 3.94 -7.03 -23.82
C THR A 40 3.79 -5.52 -23.71
N ALA A 41 2.70 -5.00 -23.15
CA ALA A 41 2.44 -3.56 -23.10
C ALA A 41 1.61 -3.14 -21.89
N ILE A 42 1.70 -1.86 -21.54
CA ILE A 42 0.81 -1.17 -20.60
C ILE A 42 0.02 -0.12 -21.37
N ARG A 43 -1.30 -0.12 -21.23
CA ARG A 43 -2.21 0.87 -21.83
C ARG A 43 -2.91 1.69 -20.76
N LEU A 44 -2.93 3.01 -20.95
CA LEU A 44 -3.77 3.93 -20.21
C LEU A 44 -4.95 4.33 -21.09
N ILE A 45 -6.16 4.16 -20.57
CA ILE A 45 -7.42 4.33 -21.31
C ILE A 45 -8.32 5.28 -20.49
N ASN A 46 -9.04 6.16 -21.18
CA ASN A 46 -10.06 7.02 -20.59
C ASN A 46 -11.34 6.91 -21.43
N ASN A 47 -12.45 6.49 -20.82
CA ASN A 47 -13.75 6.34 -21.48
C ASN A 47 -13.69 5.58 -22.83
N GLY A 48 -12.90 4.50 -22.89
CA GLY A 48 -12.71 3.70 -24.11
C GLY A 48 -11.70 4.28 -25.12
N ALA A 49 -11.24 5.52 -24.94
CA ALA A 49 -10.18 6.11 -25.75
C ALA A 49 -8.80 5.78 -25.19
N LEU A 50 -7.92 5.24 -26.05
CA LEU A 50 -6.52 4.98 -25.70
C LEU A 50 -5.74 6.29 -25.56
N LEU A 51 -5.18 6.54 -24.39
CA LEU A 51 -4.35 7.72 -24.11
C LEU A 51 -2.85 7.47 -24.30
N GLN A 52 -2.37 6.30 -23.88
CA GLN A 52 -0.96 5.98 -23.92
C GLN A 52 -0.75 4.46 -24.04
N THR A 53 0.25 4.07 -24.82
CA THR A 53 0.80 2.70 -24.81
C THR A 53 2.29 2.76 -24.45
N LEU A 54 2.69 1.94 -23.49
CA LEU A 54 4.09 1.72 -23.11
C LEU A 54 4.43 0.28 -23.46
N GLN A 55 5.36 0.09 -24.40
CA GLN A 55 5.86 -1.24 -24.74
C GLN A 55 6.82 -1.73 -23.64
N LEU A 56 6.69 -3.00 -23.28
CA LEU A 56 7.58 -3.66 -22.33
C LEU A 56 8.74 -4.28 -23.08
N GLU A 57 9.97 -4.02 -22.62
CA GLU A 57 11.18 -4.66 -23.15
C GLU A 57 11.30 -6.14 -22.73
N TRP A 58 10.52 -6.56 -21.75
CA TRP A 58 10.48 -7.90 -21.18
C TRP A 58 9.05 -8.41 -21.09
N THR A 59 8.89 -9.71 -20.88
CA THR A 59 7.55 -10.31 -20.68
C THR A 59 7.04 -10.00 -19.28
N GLY A 60 5.88 -9.35 -19.19
CA GLY A 60 5.17 -9.13 -17.93
C GLY A 60 4.65 -10.44 -17.34
N ALA A 61 4.89 -10.66 -16.05
CA ALA A 61 4.41 -11.82 -15.30
C ALA A 61 3.16 -11.48 -14.48
N CYS A 62 3.17 -10.36 -13.76
CA CYS A 62 2.00 -9.88 -13.02
C CYS A 62 1.99 -8.36 -12.91
N GLY A 63 0.79 -7.78 -12.80
CA GLY A 63 0.59 -6.36 -12.53
C GLY A 63 -0.24 -6.16 -11.26
N ALA A 64 -0.04 -5.03 -10.59
CA ALA A 64 -0.84 -4.58 -9.47
C ALA A 64 -0.87 -3.05 -9.42
N ALA A 65 -1.90 -2.45 -8.83
CA ALA A 65 -2.02 -1.01 -8.71
C ALA A 65 -2.44 -0.59 -7.30
N ALA A 66 -1.92 0.56 -6.87
CA ALA A 66 -2.40 1.30 -5.70
C ALA A 66 -2.31 2.78 -6.07
N ASP A 67 -3.46 3.42 -6.28
CA ASP A 67 -3.60 4.77 -6.82
C ASP A 67 -2.67 5.77 -6.10
N PRO A 68 -1.80 6.54 -6.81
CA PRO A 68 -1.68 6.72 -8.27
C PRO A 68 -0.65 5.83 -8.99
N TYR A 69 -0.21 4.73 -8.38
CA TYR A 69 0.87 3.90 -8.89
C TYR A 69 0.37 2.58 -9.50
N VAL A 70 1.04 2.16 -10.57
CA VAL A 70 0.96 0.80 -11.11
C VAL A 70 2.35 0.16 -11.08
N CYS A 71 2.41 -1.07 -10.63
CA CYS A 71 3.61 -1.89 -10.57
C CYS A 71 3.45 -3.09 -11.51
N VAL A 72 4.46 -3.35 -12.33
CA VAL A 72 4.52 -4.52 -13.20
C VAL A 72 5.80 -5.27 -12.91
N LEU A 73 5.67 -6.57 -12.62
CA LEU A 73 6.78 -7.48 -12.42
C LEU A 73 6.96 -8.33 -13.69
N SER A 74 8.21 -8.46 -14.14
CA SER A 74 8.57 -9.28 -15.28
C SER A 74 8.88 -10.73 -14.89
N THR A 75 8.86 -11.63 -15.88
CA THR A 75 9.27 -13.03 -15.70
C THR A 75 10.75 -13.19 -15.33
N CYS A 76 11.58 -12.17 -15.58
CA CYS A 76 13.00 -12.15 -15.21
C CYS A 76 13.27 -11.45 -13.87
N GLY A 77 12.24 -11.20 -13.05
CA GLY A 77 12.37 -10.64 -11.70
C GLY A 77 12.71 -9.15 -11.66
N ARG A 78 12.38 -8.39 -12.71
CA ARG A 78 12.50 -6.92 -12.75
C ARG A 78 11.14 -6.28 -12.49
N ALA A 79 11.09 -5.22 -11.69
CA ALA A 79 9.87 -4.44 -11.48
C ALA A 79 9.97 -3.07 -12.15
N LEU A 80 8.86 -2.65 -12.76
CA LEU A 80 8.64 -1.30 -13.25
C LEU A 80 7.50 -0.68 -12.43
N VAL A 81 7.74 0.50 -11.88
CA VAL A 81 6.73 1.29 -11.18
C VAL A 81 6.49 2.57 -11.94
N LEU A 82 5.23 2.81 -12.30
CA LEU A 82 4.77 4.00 -13.00
C LEU A 82 3.76 4.74 -12.13
N ALA A 83 3.81 6.06 -12.17
CA ALA A 83 2.84 6.94 -11.53
C ALA A 83 1.94 7.57 -12.60
N LEU A 84 0.64 7.60 -12.34
CA LEU A 84 -0.30 8.43 -13.08
C LEU A 84 -0.01 9.90 -12.79
N ARG A 85 0.14 10.69 -13.85
CA ARG A 85 0.34 12.13 -13.80
C ARG A 85 -0.72 12.80 -14.64
N GLU A 86 -1.63 13.52 -13.99
CA GLU A 86 -2.59 14.37 -14.66
C GLU A 86 -1.95 15.73 -15.03
N PHE A 87 -2.31 16.30 -16.16
CA PHE A 87 -1.85 17.61 -16.63
C PHE A 87 -2.89 18.26 -17.56
N ARG A 88 -2.86 19.60 -17.69
CA ARG A 88 -3.70 20.33 -18.64
C ARG A 88 -3.06 20.32 -20.04
N ALA A 89 -3.80 19.80 -21.01
CA ALA A 89 -3.52 19.91 -22.44
C ALA A 89 -4.46 20.93 -23.09
N LYS A 90 -4.30 21.16 -24.41
CA LYS A 90 -5.16 22.07 -25.18
C LYS A 90 -6.63 21.68 -25.14
N ASP A 91 -6.91 20.37 -25.10
CA ASP A 91 -8.27 19.81 -25.14
C ASP A 91 -8.84 19.52 -23.73
N GLY A 92 -8.21 20.05 -22.67
CA GLY A 92 -8.64 19.87 -21.29
C GLY A 92 -7.67 19.06 -20.42
N MET A 93 -8.18 18.49 -19.33
CA MET A 93 -7.38 17.68 -18.42
C MET A 93 -7.12 16.29 -19.01
N THR A 94 -5.86 15.88 -19.07
CA THR A 94 -5.43 14.57 -19.55
C THR A 94 -4.42 13.96 -18.58
N ALA A 95 -3.99 12.72 -18.82
CA ALA A 95 -3.03 12.04 -17.97
C ALA A 95 -2.06 11.15 -18.76
N ARG A 96 -0.93 10.85 -18.14
CA ARG A 96 0.04 9.86 -18.62
C ARG A 96 0.64 9.07 -17.46
N LEU A 97 1.04 7.84 -17.73
CA LEU A 97 1.91 7.04 -16.88
C LEU A 97 3.37 7.47 -17.11
N ALA A 98 4.07 7.72 -16.01
CA ALA A 98 5.48 8.11 -16.03
C ALA A 98 6.29 7.31 -14.99
N PRO A 99 7.54 6.91 -15.28
CA PRO A 99 8.40 6.23 -14.32
C PRO A 99 8.57 7.00 -13.02
N THR A 100 8.63 6.28 -11.90
CA THR A 100 9.00 6.85 -10.60
C THR A 100 10.50 7.19 -10.56
N ARG A 101 10.88 8.20 -9.77
CA ARG A 101 12.30 8.57 -9.59
C ARG A 101 13.11 7.49 -8.88
N GLN A 102 12.46 6.71 -8.03
CA GLN A 102 13.06 5.59 -7.32
C GLN A 102 12.89 4.33 -8.16
N GLY A 103 13.99 3.87 -8.74
CA GLY A 103 14.05 2.58 -9.44
C GLY A 103 14.12 1.43 -8.45
N VAL A 104 13.52 0.30 -8.82
CA VAL A 104 13.65 -0.94 -8.04
C VAL A 104 14.92 -1.67 -8.49
N SER A 105 15.75 -2.10 -7.54
CA SER A 105 16.95 -2.89 -7.86
C SER A 105 16.56 -4.15 -8.61
N ALA A 106 17.31 -4.47 -9.67
CA ALA A 106 17.15 -5.72 -10.42
C ALA A 106 17.86 -6.92 -9.78
N ARG A 107 18.59 -6.70 -8.66
CA ARG A 107 19.31 -7.73 -7.93
C ARG A 107 19.04 -7.62 -6.43
N PRO A 108 18.65 -8.73 -5.75
CA PRO A 108 18.30 -10.03 -6.33
C PRO A 108 17.05 -9.96 -7.22
N PRO A 109 16.81 -10.96 -8.10
CA PRO A 109 15.57 -11.04 -8.86
C PRO A 109 14.35 -11.09 -7.95
N LEU A 110 13.35 -10.28 -8.24
CA LEU A 110 12.12 -10.20 -7.44
C LEU A 110 11.22 -11.40 -7.73
N VAL A 111 10.68 -12.00 -6.67
CA VAL A 111 9.67 -13.08 -6.77
C VAL A 111 8.26 -12.50 -6.88
N ARG A 112 7.99 -11.42 -6.14
CA ARG A 112 6.69 -10.74 -6.12
C ARG A 112 6.87 -9.27 -5.74
N ALA A 113 6.03 -8.40 -6.28
CA ALA A 113 5.93 -6.99 -5.91
C ALA A 113 4.45 -6.59 -5.91
N ALA A 114 4.05 -5.78 -4.93
CA ALA A 114 2.72 -5.21 -4.86
C ALA A 114 2.82 -3.79 -4.27
N PRO A 115 2.18 -2.79 -4.88
CA PRO A 115 2.09 -1.47 -4.29
C PRO A 115 1.06 -1.49 -3.16
N TYR A 116 1.29 -0.69 -2.12
CA TYR A 116 0.39 -0.54 -0.98
C TYR A 116 0.09 0.94 -0.75
N ARG A 117 -1.18 1.25 -0.49
CA ARG A 117 -1.63 2.56 -0.06
C ARG A 117 -1.99 2.47 1.42
N ASP A 118 -1.18 3.09 2.27
CA ASP A 118 -1.49 3.17 3.69
C ASP A 118 -2.63 4.17 3.92
N LEU A 119 -3.75 3.66 4.43
CA LEU A 119 -4.89 4.46 4.89
C LEU A 119 -4.97 4.49 6.42
N SER A 120 -4.21 3.63 7.10
CA SER A 120 -4.20 3.49 8.56
C SER A 120 -3.30 4.52 9.24
N GLY A 121 -2.27 4.98 8.52
CA GLY A 121 -1.24 5.86 9.06
C GLY A 121 -0.19 5.14 9.89
N LEU A 122 -0.16 3.80 9.90
CA LEU A 122 0.84 3.02 10.62
C LEU A 122 2.22 3.08 9.94
N PHE A 123 2.27 3.32 8.63
CA PHE A 123 3.51 3.32 7.85
C PHE A 123 4.07 4.74 7.76
N THR A 124 4.53 5.27 8.89
CA THR A 124 5.17 6.59 8.96
C THR A 124 6.67 6.51 8.73
N ALA A 125 7.20 7.24 7.75
CA ALA A 125 8.64 7.46 7.61
C ALA A 125 9.05 8.62 8.53
N GLY A 126 9.39 8.30 9.78
CA GLY A 126 9.85 9.28 10.77
C GLY A 126 8.84 9.63 11.85
N LEU A 127 8.44 8.63 12.63
CA LEU A 127 8.47 8.86 14.07
C LEU A 127 9.95 8.71 14.44
N ALA A 128 10.53 9.70 15.10
CA ALA A 128 11.55 9.36 16.08
C ALA A 128 10.91 8.23 16.88
N ALA A 129 11.37 6.99 16.69
CA ALA A 129 11.08 5.97 17.68
C ALA A 129 11.41 6.68 19.01
N PRO A 130 10.47 6.86 19.95
CA PRO A 130 10.90 7.18 21.28
C PRO A 130 11.88 6.07 21.60
N GLN A 131 13.16 6.42 21.57
CA GLN A 131 14.20 5.59 22.12
C GLN A 131 13.79 5.59 23.58
N VAL A 132 13.00 4.60 23.98
CA VAL A 132 12.94 4.20 25.38
C VAL A 132 14.36 3.74 25.63
N LYS A 133 15.21 4.68 26.03
CA LYS A 133 16.52 4.40 26.57
C LYS A 133 16.29 3.92 28.01
N GLY A 134 15.61 2.80 28.10
CA GLY A 134 15.28 2.08 29.31
C GLY A 134 15.67 0.65 29.06
N GLU A 135 16.90 0.32 29.42
CA GLU A 135 17.25 -1.07 29.68
C GLU A 135 16.34 -1.53 30.82
N PHE A 136 15.54 -2.58 30.61
CA PHE A 136 14.72 -3.15 31.68
C PHE A 136 15.65 -3.72 32.74
N THR A 137 15.88 -2.95 33.80
CA THR A 137 16.55 -3.37 35.02
C THR A 137 15.54 -3.29 36.15
N GLY A 138 14.53 -4.15 36.10
CA GLY A 138 13.56 -4.26 37.18
C GLY A 138 14.27 -4.51 38.53
N LYS A 139 14.06 -3.62 39.50
CA LYS A 139 14.14 -3.95 40.92
C LYS A 139 12.87 -3.47 41.62
N LYS A 140 12.22 -4.42 42.29
CA LYS A 140 10.99 -4.33 43.08
C LYS A 140 10.91 -3.11 44.01
N GLY A 141 9.80 -2.37 43.93
CA GLY A 141 8.87 -2.23 45.06
C GLY A 141 8.42 -0.82 45.53
N LYS A 142 7.10 -0.64 45.52
CA LYS A 142 6.21 0.02 46.51
C LYS A 142 5.79 1.51 46.42
N ASP A 143 4.56 1.74 46.89
CA ASP A 143 3.56 2.78 46.62
C ASP A 143 3.88 4.24 46.91
N VAL A 144 3.74 5.14 45.91
CA VAL A 144 3.39 6.57 46.13
C VAL A 144 2.63 7.23 44.95
N LYS A 145 1.32 7.43 45.19
CA LYS A 145 0.33 8.46 44.74
C LYS A 145 0.63 9.38 43.54
N ALA A 146 -0.33 9.42 42.61
CA ALA A 146 -0.40 10.29 41.43
C ALA A 146 -0.61 11.78 41.75
N GLU A 147 0.34 12.63 41.34
CA GLU A 147 0.16 14.07 41.15
C GLU A 147 0.48 14.46 39.70
N GLY A 148 -0.41 15.25 39.09
CA GLY A 148 -0.42 15.56 37.66
C GLY A 148 0.82 16.28 37.12
N PHE A 149 1.14 15.99 35.85
CA PHE A 149 2.43 16.30 35.25
C PHE A 149 2.47 17.71 34.64
N LYS A 150 3.47 18.51 35.03
CA LYS A 150 3.76 19.83 34.48
C LYS A 150 4.75 19.72 33.31
N PRO A 151 4.56 20.51 32.25
CA PRO A 151 5.41 20.45 31.06
C PRO A 151 6.86 20.85 31.40
N GLY A 152 7.81 19.99 31.05
CA GLY A 152 9.25 20.19 31.28
C GLY A 152 9.83 19.45 32.48
N ALA A 153 9.01 18.77 33.30
CA ALA A 153 9.50 17.85 34.30
C ALA A 153 9.55 16.41 33.74
N VAL A 154 10.65 15.71 34.01
CA VAL A 154 10.77 14.27 33.78
C VAL A 154 10.13 13.59 34.98
N TYR A 155 9.19 12.70 34.72
CA TYR A 155 8.48 11.96 35.73
C TYR A 155 8.74 10.48 35.51
N GLU A 156 9.25 9.83 36.54
CA GLU A 156 9.53 8.41 36.52
C GLU A 156 8.27 7.65 36.95
N LEU A 157 7.86 6.66 36.15
CA LEU A 157 6.70 5.82 36.39
C LEU A 157 7.00 4.87 37.57
N ASN A 158 6.20 4.94 38.62
CA ASN A 158 6.24 4.02 39.76
C ASN A 158 5.34 2.80 39.44
N ASP A 159 5.85 1.57 39.61
CA ASP A 159 5.26 0.27 39.20
C ASP A 159 4.01 -0.16 40.01
N GLU A 160 3.20 0.81 40.37
CA GLU A 160 2.20 0.76 41.44
C GLU A 160 0.77 0.81 40.91
N ASP A 161 0.62 1.30 39.69
CA ASP A 161 -0.63 1.40 38.96
C ASP A 161 -0.83 0.21 37.99
N GLU A 162 -0.14 -0.93 38.18
CA GLU A 162 -0.48 -2.24 37.59
C GLU A 162 -1.71 -2.82 38.29
N LEU A 163 -2.77 -2.05 38.14
CA LEU A 163 -4.16 -2.41 38.16
C LEU A 163 -4.39 -3.92 37.92
N LEU A 164 -5.11 -4.50 38.87
CA LEU A 164 -6.53 -4.73 38.57
C LEU A 164 -6.81 -5.69 37.39
N TYR A 165 -6.00 -6.74 37.22
CA TYR A 165 -6.37 -7.88 36.38
C TYR A 165 -6.50 -9.14 37.25
N GLY A 166 -7.77 -9.52 37.46
CA GLY A 166 -8.22 -10.56 38.37
C GLY A 166 -7.53 -11.91 38.16
N GLY A 167 -7.03 -12.47 39.25
CA GLY A 167 -6.63 -13.86 39.34
C GLY A 167 -7.72 -14.67 40.04
N ASP A 168 -8.30 -15.61 39.30
CA ASP A 168 -9.04 -16.74 39.84
C ASP A 168 -8.25 -17.42 40.96
N GLN A 169 -8.79 -17.44 42.19
CA GLN A 169 -8.32 -18.38 43.21
C GLN A 169 -9.18 -19.65 43.13
N THR A 170 -8.56 -20.67 42.55
CA THR A 170 -9.00 -22.07 42.53
C THR A 170 -8.81 -22.74 43.92
N PRO A 171 -9.41 -23.93 44.15
CA PRO A 171 -9.99 -24.34 45.44
C PRO A 171 -9.04 -25.12 46.36
N ALA A 172 -9.30 -25.08 47.67
CA ALA A 172 -9.00 -26.14 48.67
C ALA A 172 -9.51 -25.66 50.05
N SER A 173 -10.68 -26.11 50.52
CA SER A 173 -10.87 -27.28 51.38
C SER A 173 -10.26 -27.16 52.80
N MET A 174 -11.16 -27.22 53.79
CA MET A 174 -11.07 -27.91 55.10
C MET A 174 -11.24 -27.04 56.37
N ALA A 175 -12.41 -27.24 56.99
CA ALA A 175 -12.63 -27.57 58.41
C ALA A 175 -12.11 -26.62 59.50
N SER A 176 -13.01 -25.89 60.17
CA SER A 176 -13.80 -26.33 61.34
C SER A 176 -14.67 -25.19 61.85
#